data_AF-A0A8U0PND1-F1
#
_entry.id   AF-A0A8U0PND1-F1
#
_cell.length_a   1.000
_cell.length_b   1.000
_cell.length_c   1.000
_cell.angle_alpha   90.00
_cell.angle_beta   90.00
_cell.angle_gamma   90.00
#
_symmetry.space_group_name_H-M   'P 1'
#
loop_
_entity.id
_entity.type
_entity.pdbx_description
1 polymer ?
#
loop_
_entity_poly.entity_id
_entity_poly.type
_entity_poly.pdbx_seq_one_letter_code
_entity_poly.pdbx_strand_id
1 'polypeptide(L)'
;MFMRHRYNGCLELLLEHISHESYQIKESALCALMQFAAMEGKFPLQDMDWSEHYSFPRELIQAVVERLLSQEEDMALLISRFQEYLDMEDVRYYVMSSVRANVGRVMDKTKGAVMPIYQNNVFALLSNINMPSQESELTNYLVKQEAKHEDWKAAKLKEHKRAFERLWLGFLKYKLPSSMYKKVLVILHDSILPNISNPTLMIDFLTAAYDVGGAISLLALNGLFVLIHQHNLDYPDFYKKLYSLLEPSVFHVKYRARFFHLANLFLSSTHLPVYLVAAFAKRLSRLALTAPPAALLMVLPFICNLIRRHPACRVLIHRPSAADEVCDDPYLMEEEDPSQCHALESSLWELQTLQKHYHPDVAKAAMAINKPLSQQEDDISELLELSTYELMERDLKHKQSKTVPLEFDPATQLLQGSGGVGVLGLNFSLE
;
A
#
# COMPACT_ATOMS: atom_id res chain seq x y z
N MET A 1 33.35 12.68 41.05
CA MET A 1 32.78 11.30 41.04
C MET A 1 31.41 11.21 41.70
N PHE A 2 31.22 11.65 42.96
CA PHE A 2 29.93 11.54 43.67
C PHE A 2 28.73 12.19 42.94
N MET A 3 28.88 13.41 42.44
CA MET A 3 27.80 14.10 41.69
C MET A 3 27.39 13.37 40.41
N ARG A 4 28.37 12.77 39.68
CA ARG A 4 28.09 11.95 38.50
C ARG A 4 27.35 10.67 38.85
N HIS A 5 27.69 10.04 39.97
CA HIS A 5 26.97 8.85 40.44
C HIS A 5 25.51 9.18 40.83
N ARG A 6 25.28 10.33 41.48
CA ARG A 6 23.92 10.81 41.78
C ARG A 6 23.12 11.13 40.53
N TYR A 7 23.76 11.75 39.54
CA TYR A 7 23.16 12.00 38.23
C TYR A 7 22.75 10.70 37.53
N ASN A 8 23.67 9.73 37.42
CA ASN A 8 23.38 8.42 36.82
C ASN A 8 22.27 7.68 37.57
N GLY A 9 22.27 7.70 38.91
CA GLY A 9 21.18 7.09 39.70
C GLY A 9 19.83 7.77 39.47
N CYS A 10 19.81 9.08 39.21
CA CYS A 10 18.57 9.79 38.83
C CYS A 10 18.10 9.37 37.43
N LEU A 11 19.01 9.23 36.47
CA LEU A 11 18.69 8.73 35.13
C LEU A 11 18.12 7.31 35.17
N GLU A 12 18.72 6.42 35.96
CA GLU A 12 18.24 5.04 36.14
C GLU A 12 16.79 5.02 36.66
N LEU A 13 16.47 5.81 37.70
CA LEU A 13 15.11 5.92 38.22
C LEU A 13 14.12 6.46 37.17
N LEU A 14 14.51 7.48 36.40
CA LEU A 14 13.65 8.02 35.33
C LEU A 14 13.44 6.99 34.21
N LEU A 15 14.46 6.21 33.86
CA LEU A 15 14.35 5.13 32.88
C LEU A 15 13.46 3.99 33.36
N GLU A 16 13.47 3.68 34.67
CA GLU A 16 12.52 2.75 35.27
C GLU A 16 11.08 3.27 35.18
N HIS A 17 10.86 4.57 35.41
CA HIS A 17 9.54 5.20 35.32
C HIS A 17 8.94 5.21 33.90
N ILE A 18 9.73 5.03 32.84
CA ILE A 18 9.18 4.78 31.49
C ILE A 18 8.35 3.50 31.45
N SER A 19 8.65 2.51 32.29
CA SER A 19 7.93 1.23 32.35
C SER A 19 6.85 1.22 33.44
N HIS A 20 6.46 2.38 33.97
CA HIS A 20 5.47 2.49 35.04
C HIS A 20 4.02 2.35 34.54
N GLU A 21 3.12 1.71 35.28
CA GLU A 21 1.74 1.45 34.84
C GLU A 21 0.95 2.71 34.40
N SER A 22 1.11 3.83 35.12
CA SER A 22 0.48 5.11 34.78
C SER A 22 1.16 5.85 33.63
N TYR A 23 0.41 6.14 32.57
CA TYR A 23 0.87 6.90 31.40
C TYR A 23 1.40 8.30 31.74
N GLN A 24 0.78 9.01 32.69
CA GLN A 24 1.22 10.35 33.08
C GLN A 24 2.65 10.35 33.64
N ILE A 25 3.01 9.27 34.34
CA ILE A 25 4.37 9.09 34.88
C ILE A 25 5.34 8.75 33.75
N LYS A 26 4.95 7.86 32.82
CA LYS A 26 5.76 7.55 31.62
C LYS A 26 6.09 8.80 30.82
N GLU A 27 5.08 9.62 30.53
CA GLU A 27 5.21 10.86 29.77
C GLU A 27 6.11 11.87 30.49
N SER A 28 5.89 12.09 31.79
CA SER A 28 6.69 13.03 32.57
C SER A 28 8.15 12.59 32.66
N ALA A 29 8.40 11.29 32.83
CA ALA A 29 9.74 10.72 32.85
C ALA A 29 10.45 10.88 31.50
N LEU A 30 9.76 10.63 30.38
CA LEU A 30 10.31 10.84 29.04
C LEU A 30 10.68 12.31 28.81
N CYS A 31 9.78 13.24 29.13
CA CYS A 31 10.04 14.67 29.02
C CYS A 31 11.25 15.11 29.86
N ALA A 32 11.35 14.61 31.10
CA ALA A 32 12.48 14.89 31.97
C ALA A 32 13.79 14.33 31.38
N LEU A 33 13.81 13.08 30.90
CA LEU A 33 14.99 12.46 30.28
C LEU A 33 15.48 13.26 29.06
N MET A 34 14.56 13.75 28.23
CA MET A 34 14.93 14.59 27.08
C MET A 34 15.45 15.98 27.49
N GLN A 35 14.93 16.56 28.58
CA GLN A 35 15.51 17.77 29.16
C GLN A 35 16.92 17.51 29.73
N PHE A 36 17.13 16.37 30.39
CA PHE A 36 18.45 15.95 30.84
C PHE A 36 19.42 15.78 29.67
N ALA A 37 18.98 15.18 28.56
CA ALA A 37 19.78 15.07 27.35
C ALA A 37 20.16 16.44 26.77
N ALA A 38 19.20 17.38 26.71
CA ALA A 38 19.47 18.75 26.27
C ALA A 38 20.54 19.44 27.15
N MET A 39 20.42 19.27 28.47
CA MET A 39 21.33 19.86 29.44
C MET A 39 22.71 19.22 29.44
N GLU A 40 22.79 17.89 29.28
CA GLU A 40 24.06 17.17 29.13
C GLU A 40 24.79 17.57 27.85
N GLY A 41 24.05 17.79 26.75
CA GLY A 41 24.64 18.29 25.51
C GLY A 41 25.22 19.70 25.64
N LYS A 42 24.59 20.56 26.45
CA LYS A 42 25.05 21.93 26.74
C LYS A 42 26.18 21.97 27.77
N PHE A 43 26.16 21.08 28.74
CA PHE A 43 27.13 20.99 29.84
C PHE A 43 27.66 19.55 29.93
N PRO A 44 28.67 19.21 29.11
CA PRO A 44 29.19 17.85 29.03
C PRO A 44 29.70 17.35 30.39
N LEU A 45 29.40 16.09 30.72
CA LEU A 45 29.84 15.49 31.98
C LEU A 45 31.35 15.25 32.04
N GLN A 46 32.02 15.15 30.88
CA GLN A 46 33.46 15.03 30.74
C GLN A 46 33.97 16.10 29.77
N ASP A 47 35.07 16.78 30.13
CA ASP A 47 35.85 17.55 29.18
C ASP A 47 36.54 16.56 28.23
N MET A 48 35.94 16.33 27.08
CA MET A 48 36.53 15.49 26.04
C MET A 48 37.52 16.37 25.27
N ASP A 49 38.82 16.24 25.58
CA ASP A 49 39.93 17.00 24.98
C ASP A 49 40.14 16.78 23.46
N TRP A 50 39.17 16.20 22.75
CA TRP A 50 39.30 15.83 21.34
C TRP A 50 38.14 16.36 20.52
N SER A 51 38.48 17.26 19.60
CA SER A 51 37.64 18.00 18.66
C SER A 51 36.73 17.16 17.74
N GLU A 52 36.72 15.83 17.87
CA GLU A 52 36.04 14.90 16.95
C GLU A 52 34.81 14.21 17.55
N HIS A 53 34.54 14.40 18.85
CA HIS A 53 33.36 13.83 19.52
C HIS A 53 32.44 14.94 19.99
N TYR A 54 31.60 15.40 19.05
CA TYR A 54 30.44 16.23 19.33
C TYR A 54 29.70 15.74 20.58
N SER A 55 29.52 16.63 21.55
CA SER A 55 28.96 16.37 22.89
C SER A 55 27.46 16.07 22.85
N PHE A 56 27.07 15.00 22.16
CA PHE A 56 25.69 14.52 22.16
C PHE A 56 25.57 13.34 23.13
N PRO A 57 24.54 13.30 24.00
CA PRO A 57 24.35 12.26 25.02
C PRO A 57 23.85 10.94 24.41
N ARG A 58 24.74 10.26 23.66
CA ARG A 58 24.40 9.04 22.91
C ARG A 58 23.94 7.91 23.81
N GLU A 59 24.60 7.73 24.96
CA GLU A 59 24.28 6.66 25.92
C GLU A 59 22.89 6.84 26.51
N LEU A 60 22.53 8.07 26.87
CA LEU A 60 21.20 8.41 27.39
C LEU A 60 20.12 8.16 26.33
N ILE A 61 20.31 8.67 25.10
CA ILE A 61 19.34 8.44 24.01
C ILE A 61 19.22 6.96 23.67
N GLN A 62 20.33 6.21 23.69
CA GLN A 62 20.30 4.76 23.53
C GLN A 62 19.44 4.11 24.63
N ALA A 63 19.63 4.48 25.90
CA ALA A 63 18.85 3.94 27.01
C ALA A 63 17.36 4.27 26.91
N VAL A 64 17.00 5.49 26.48
CA VAL A 64 15.60 5.88 26.23
C VAL A 64 15.01 5.01 25.12
N VAL A 65 15.71 4.85 23.99
CA VAL A 65 15.27 4.00 22.87
C VAL A 65 15.10 2.55 23.32
N GLU A 66 15.99 2.03 24.16
CA GLU A 66 15.88 0.67 24.70
C GLU A 66 14.61 0.46 25.54
N ARG A 67 14.15 1.48 26.27
CA ARG A 67 12.89 1.44 27.02
C ARG A 67 11.65 1.63 26.16
N LEU A 68 11.72 2.50 25.14
CA LEU A 68 10.64 2.69 24.17
C LEU A 68 10.40 1.41 23.34
N LEU A 69 11.46 0.67 23.03
CA LEU A 69 11.39 -0.62 22.31
C LEU A 69 11.22 -1.80 23.27
N SER A 70 10.26 -1.70 24.19
CA SER A 70 9.90 -2.78 25.10
C SER A 70 9.48 -4.03 24.34
N GLN A 71 9.82 -5.20 24.89
CA GLN A 71 9.43 -6.49 24.34
C GLN A 71 8.06 -6.97 24.86
N GLU A 72 7.60 -6.41 25.98
CA GLU A 72 6.45 -6.89 26.74
C GLU A 72 5.26 -5.93 26.66
N GLU A 73 5.51 -4.61 26.60
CA GLU A 73 4.48 -3.58 26.62
C GLU A 73 4.34 -2.84 25.29
N ASP A 74 3.11 -2.49 24.91
CA ASP A 74 2.86 -1.58 23.79
C ASP A 74 3.17 -0.14 24.23
N MET A 75 4.11 0.48 23.52
CA MET A 75 4.60 1.84 23.78
C MET A 75 4.13 2.85 22.73
N ALA A 76 3.18 2.51 21.85
CA ALA A 76 2.77 3.36 20.72
C ALA A 76 2.39 4.79 21.12
N LEU A 77 1.67 4.99 22.23
CA LEU A 77 1.29 6.34 22.70
C LEU A 77 2.50 7.15 23.15
N LEU A 78 3.42 6.52 23.89
CA LEU A 78 4.64 7.19 24.34
C LEU A 78 5.58 7.49 23.17
N ILE A 79 5.64 6.60 22.18
CA ILE A 79 6.36 6.80 20.91
C ILE A 79 5.75 7.96 20.10
N SER A 80 4.42 8.10 20.10
CA SER A 80 3.76 9.26 19.49
C SER A 80 4.12 10.55 20.22
N ARG A 81 4.20 10.55 21.55
CA ARG A 81 4.70 11.72 22.31
C ARG A 81 6.16 12.01 22.00
N PHE A 82 6.98 10.97 21.83
CA PHE A 82 8.40 11.08 21.48
C PHE A 82 8.64 11.68 20.08
N GLN A 83 7.63 11.68 19.20
CA GLN A 83 7.72 12.23 17.86
C GLN A 83 8.15 13.70 17.84
N GLU A 84 7.73 14.51 18.81
CA GLU A 84 8.17 15.92 18.94
C GLU A 84 9.70 16.02 19.01
N TYR A 85 10.36 15.04 19.63
CA TYR A 85 11.82 15.01 19.70
C TYR A 85 12.48 14.45 18.44
N LEU A 86 11.79 13.60 17.69
CA LEU A 86 12.27 13.10 16.39
C LEU A 86 12.29 14.19 15.30
N ASP A 87 11.60 15.31 15.53
CA ASP A 87 11.68 16.49 14.67
C ASP A 87 13.02 17.24 14.81
N MET A 88 13.81 16.95 15.84
CA MET A 88 15.18 17.47 15.98
C MET A 88 16.19 16.58 15.26
N GLU A 89 17.08 17.19 14.49
CA GLU A 89 17.95 16.50 13.53
C GLU A 89 19.00 15.61 14.21
N ASP A 90 19.62 16.10 15.28
CA ASP A 90 20.60 15.33 16.05
C ASP A 90 19.95 14.13 16.73
N VAL A 91 18.80 14.33 17.39
CA VAL A 91 18.03 13.26 18.02
C VAL A 91 17.61 12.23 16.98
N ARG A 92 17.04 12.65 15.84
CA ARG A 92 16.64 11.75 14.75
C ARG A 92 17.80 10.87 14.28
N TYR A 93 18.96 11.47 14.00
CA TYR A 93 20.14 10.75 13.52
C TYR A 93 20.62 9.68 14.51
N TYR A 94 20.74 10.05 15.79
CA TYR A 94 21.23 9.14 16.82
C TYR A 94 20.19 8.09 17.20
N VAL A 95 18.90 8.43 17.23
CA VAL A 95 17.81 7.47 17.44
C VAL A 95 17.83 6.41 16.33
N MET A 96 17.93 6.79 15.06
CA MET A 96 18.02 5.81 13.96
C MET A 96 19.17 4.81 14.16
N SER A 97 20.33 5.29 14.61
CA SER A 97 21.50 4.45 14.90
C SER A 97 21.26 3.52 16.09
N SER A 98 20.65 4.04 17.17
CA SER A 98 20.31 3.29 18.38
C SER A 98 19.25 2.21 18.11
N VAL A 99 18.20 2.52 17.35
CA VAL A 99 17.15 1.56 16.98
C VAL A 99 17.76 0.43 16.15
N ARG A 100 18.59 0.74 15.16
CA ARG A 100 19.26 -0.28 14.34
C ARG A 100 20.11 -1.23 15.19
N ALA A 101 20.89 -0.70 16.12
CA ALA A 101 21.71 -1.51 17.03
C ALA A 101 20.84 -2.38 17.96
N ASN A 102 19.75 -1.83 18.48
CA ASN A 102 18.80 -2.54 19.32
C ASN A 102 18.12 -3.69 18.56
N VAL A 103 17.60 -3.43 17.36
CA VAL A 103 16.96 -4.43 16.49
C VAL A 103 17.92 -5.56 16.15
N GLY A 104 19.15 -5.25 15.75
CA GLY A 104 20.17 -6.29 15.53
C GLY A 104 20.39 -7.15 16.78
N ARG A 105 20.67 -6.52 17.91
CA ARG A 105 20.94 -7.21 19.18
C ARG A 105 19.76 -8.07 19.66
N VAL A 106 18.53 -7.57 19.60
CA VAL A 106 17.34 -8.26 20.10
C VAL A 106 16.95 -9.40 19.16
N MET A 107 16.87 -9.12 17.85
CA MET A 107 16.43 -10.10 16.86
C MET A 107 17.47 -11.20 16.61
N ASP A 108 18.77 -10.89 16.66
CA ASP A 108 19.82 -11.93 16.56
C ASP A 108 19.79 -12.85 17.79
N LYS A 109 19.57 -12.31 19.00
CA LYS A 109 19.43 -13.09 20.24
C LYS A 109 18.22 -14.03 20.19
N THR A 110 17.10 -13.58 19.63
CA THR A 110 15.88 -14.38 19.50
C THR A 110 15.86 -15.23 18.24
N LYS A 111 16.98 -15.33 17.51
CA LYS A 111 17.11 -16.08 16.24
C LYS A 111 16.07 -15.69 15.19
N GLY A 112 15.67 -14.42 15.17
CA GLY A 112 14.67 -13.90 14.22
C GLY A 112 13.24 -14.36 14.50
N ALA A 113 12.93 -14.79 15.73
CA ALA A 113 11.57 -15.13 16.12
C ALA A 113 10.62 -13.93 15.95
N VAL A 114 9.37 -14.20 15.58
CA VAL A 114 8.34 -13.16 15.43
C VAL A 114 7.95 -12.69 16.83
N MET A 115 8.16 -11.41 17.10
CA MET A 115 7.84 -10.77 18.39
C MET A 115 6.89 -9.60 18.13
N PRO A 116 5.56 -9.84 18.10
CA PRO A 116 4.60 -8.86 17.60
C PRO A 116 4.63 -7.53 18.35
N ILE A 117 4.72 -7.54 19.68
CA ILE A 117 4.73 -6.31 20.51
C ILE A 117 5.98 -5.48 20.23
N TYR A 118 7.16 -6.10 20.35
CA TYR A 118 8.43 -5.47 20.05
C TYR A 118 8.49 -4.92 18.61
N GLN A 119 8.13 -5.74 17.62
CA GLN A 119 8.16 -5.33 16.22
C GLN A 119 7.13 -4.22 15.94
N ASN A 120 5.99 -4.20 16.65
CA ASN A 120 5.02 -3.11 16.57
C ASN A 120 5.60 -1.80 17.14
N ASN A 121 6.27 -1.85 18.29
CA ASN A 121 6.96 -0.69 18.87
C ASN A 121 8.05 -0.16 17.94
N VAL A 122 8.86 -1.05 17.36
CA VAL A 122 9.88 -0.67 16.35
C VAL A 122 9.19 -0.03 15.14
N PHE A 123 8.17 -0.66 14.56
CA PHE A 123 7.46 -0.14 13.40
C PHE A 123 6.78 1.22 13.66
N ALA A 124 6.17 1.40 14.84
CA ALA A 124 5.58 2.67 15.25
C ALA A 124 6.63 3.77 15.34
N LEU A 125 7.80 3.47 15.92
CA LEU A 125 8.90 4.43 15.99
C LEU A 125 9.45 4.77 14.60
N LEU A 126 9.65 3.76 13.73
CA LEU A 126 10.13 3.95 12.36
C LEU A 126 9.17 4.79 11.51
N SER A 127 7.87 4.59 11.68
CA SER A 127 6.82 5.29 10.92
C SER A 127 6.67 6.76 11.34
N ASN A 128 7.13 7.12 12.54
CA ASN A 128 7.15 8.50 13.03
C ASN A 128 8.42 9.27 12.63
N ILE A 129 9.39 8.63 11.98
CA ILE A 129 10.60 9.31 11.50
C ILE A 129 10.28 10.01 10.19
N ASN A 130 10.10 11.33 10.28
CA ASN A 130 9.97 12.21 9.12
C ASN A 130 11.36 12.62 8.63
N MET A 131 11.64 12.40 7.35
CA MET A 131 12.92 12.78 6.74
C MET A 131 12.79 14.14 6.05
N PRO A 132 13.78 15.04 6.16
CA PRO A 132 13.76 16.31 5.47
C PRO A 132 13.94 16.10 3.97
N SER A 133 13.25 16.90 3.17
CA SER A 133 13.35 16.86 1.71
C SER A 133 14.59 17.61 1.22
N GLN A 134 14.98 18.68 1.93
CA GLN A 134 16.09 19.55 1.57
C GLN A 134 17.04 19.81 2.74
N GLU A 135 18.32 20.06 2.44
CA GLU A 135 19.32 20.39 3.47
C GLU A 135 19.01 21.71 4.20
N SER A 136 18.32 22.64 3.55
CA SER A 136 17.86 23.91 4.15
C SER A 136 16.86 23.74 5.28
N GLU A 137 16.23 22.57 5.41
CA GLU A 137 15.28 22.27 6.49
C GLU A 137 15.99 21.88 7.79
N LEU A 138 17.29 21.55 7.74
CA LEU A 138 18.11 21.09 8.87
C LEU A 138 18.48 22.23 9.84
N THR A 139 17.47 22.77 10.52
CA THR A 139 17.61 23.97 11.37
C THR A 139 17.37 23.70 12.85
N ASN A 140 16.62 22.63 13.17
CA ASN A 140 16.20 22.32 14.53
C ASN A 140 17.11 21.25 15.16
N TYR A 141 17.95 21.67 16.11
CA TYR A 141 18.85 20.78 16.85
C TYR A 141 18.56 20.87 18.35
N LEU A 142 18.59 19.73 19.04
CA LEU A 142 18.48 19.66 20.50
C LEU A 142 19.70 20.33 21.15
N VAL A 143 20.89 20.05 20.64
CA VAL A 143 22.15 20.61 21.12
C VAL A 143 22.65 21.65 20.12
N LYS A 144 22.49 22.93 20.46
CA LYS A 144 23.04 24.04 19.67
C LYS A 144 24.54 24.14 19.93
N GLN A 145 25.34 24.01 18.88
CA GLN A 145 26.80 24.06 18.95
C GLN A 145 27.35 25.27 18.19
N GLU A 146 28.40 25.88 18.72
CA GLU A 146 29.04 27.08 18.15
C GLU A 146 30.14 26.73 17.10
N ALA A 147 30.54 25.47 16.97
CA ALA A 147 31.66 25.04 16.14
C ALA A 147 31.24 24.25 14.88
N LYS A 148 31.86 24.62 13.75
CA LYS A 148 31.86 24.03 12.40
C LYS A 148 30.93 22.82 12.18
N HIS A 149 29.74 23.11 11.65
CA HIS A 149 28.77 22.12 11.15
C HIS A 149 29.33 21.20 10.04
N GLU A 150 30.46 21.54 9.41
CA GLU A 150 30.98 20.84 8.24
C GLU A 150 31.39 19.38 8.49
N ASP A 151 31.87 19.02 9.68
CA ASP A 151 32.27 17.63 9.99
C ASP A 151 31.18 16.83 10.74
N TRP A 152 30.08 17.51 11.11
CA TRP A 152 29.04 16.89 11.91
C TRP A 152 28.13 16.02 11.04
N LYS A 153 28.24 14.69 11.19
CA LYS A 153 27.42 13.74 10.42
C LYS A 153 25.92 13.96 10.58
N ALA A 154 25.46 14.36 11.77
CA ALA A 154 24.04 14.63 12.00
C ALA A 154 23.54 15.93 11.35
N ALA A 155 24.43 16.79 10.84
CA ALA A 155 24.08 17.97 10.05
C ALA A 155 24.04 17.70 8.53
N LYS A 156 24.33 16.47 8.09
CA LYS A 156 24.39 16.11 6.66
C LYS A 156 23.20 15.25 6.26
N LEU A 157 22.35 15.74 5.36
CA LEU A 157 21.18 15.01 4.87
C LEU A 157 21.54 13.64 4.28
N LYS A 158 22.67 13.56 3.56
CA LYS A 158 23.17 12.30 3.00
C LYS A 158 23.42 11.23 4.07
N GLU A 159 23.95 11.61 5.23
CA GLU A 159 24.20 10.66 6.33
C GLU A 159 22.90 10.26 7.03
N HIS A 160 21.90 11.16 7.11
CA HIS A 160 20.54 10.82 7.54
C HIS A 160 19.89 9.80 6.63
N LYS A 161 19.86 10.02 5.30
CA LYS A 161 19.31 9.06 4.33
C LYS A 161 20.02 7.70 4.41
N ARG A 162 21.32 7.70 4.66
CA ARG A 162 22.10 6.45 4.84
C ARG A 162 21.77 5.73 6.16
N ALA A 163 21.54 6.47 7.23
CA ALA A 163 21.09 5.91 8.51
C ALA A 163 19.68 5.33 8.39
N PHE A 164 18.76 6.05 7.73
CA PHE A 164 17.40 5.61 7.44
C PHE A 164 17.36 4.34 6.60
N GLU A 165 18.12 4.27 5.52
CA GLU A 165 18.27 3.06 4.70
C GLU A 165 18.73 1.86 5.53
N ARG A 166 19.82 2.02 6.30
CA ARG A 166 20.37 0.92 7.11
C ARG A 166 19.43 0.47 8.22
N LEU A 167 18.61 1.38 8.74
CA LEU A 167 17.59 1.09 9.73
C LEU A 167 16.48 0.22 9.12
N TRP A 168 15.89 0.66 8.01
CA TRP A 168 14.82 -0.08 7.33
C TRP A 168 15.31 -1.43 6.82
N LEU A 169 16.48 -1.51 6.18
CA LEU A 169 17.06 -2.79 5.75
C LEU A 169 17.31 -3.72 6.94
N GLY A 170 17.80 -3.19 8.06
CA GLY A 170 18.02 -3.95 9.28
C GLY A 170 16.72 -4.51 9.87
N PHE A 171 15.62 -3.76 9.77
CA PHE A 171 14.30 -4.20 10.24
C PHE A 171 13.64 -5.21 9.29
N LEU A 172 13.66 -4.94 7.99
CA LEU A 172 13.04 -5.76 6.94
C LEU A 172 13.77 -7.10 6.69
N LYS A 173 15.01 -7.23 7.17
CA LYS A 173 15.77 -8.50 7.16
C LYS A 173 15.04 -9.61 7.93
N TYR A 174 14.27 -9.28 8.96
CA TYR A 174 13.61 -10.26 9.82
C TYR A 174 12.18 -10.54 9.37
N LYS A 175 11.67 -11.72 9.71
CA LYS A 175 10.29 -12.11 9.39
C LYS A 175 9.29 -11.22 10.14
N LEU A 176 8.43 -10.55 9.40
CA LEU A 176 7.39 -9.67 9.95
C LEU A 176 6.03 -10.39 10.01
N PRO A 177 5.16 -10.04 10.99
CA PRO A 177 3.76 -10.45 10.98
C PRO A 177 3.03 -9.96 9.71
N SER A 178 2.09 -10.74 9.17
CA SER A 178 1.39 -10.42 7.92
C SER A 178 0.65 -9.08 7.95
N SER A 179 0.11 -8.67 9.11
CA SER A 179 -0.56 -7.38 9.28
C SER A 179 0.42 -6.19 9.14
N MET A 180 1.62 -6.32 9.71
CA MET A 180 2.68 -5.33 9.63
C MET A 180 3.29 -5.28 8.25
N TYR A 181 3.50 -6.44 7.62
CA TYR A 181 4.01 -6.53 6.26
C TYR A 181 3.15 -5.73 5.28
N LYS A 182 1.82 -5.83 5.39
CA LYS A 182 0.88 -5.00 4.60
C LYS A 182 1.01 -3.50 4.92
N LYS A 183 1.12 -3.11 6.19
CA LYS A 183 1.29 -1.71 6.59
C LYS A 183 2.57 -1.10 6.00
N VAL A 184 3.68 -1.83 6.04
CA VAL A 184 4.96 -1.42 5.42
C VAL A 184 4.77 -1.19 3.92
N LEU A 185 4.20 -2.15 3.19
CA LEU A 185 4.04 -2.03 1.73
C LEU A 185 3.11 -0.88 1.31
N VAL A 186 2.12 -0.52 2.14
CA VAL A 186 1.23 0.62 1.87
C VAL A 186 2.03 1.93 1.81
N ILE A 187 2.90 2.18 2.80
CA ILE A 187 3.69 3.42 2.93
C ILE A 187 5.03 3.39 2.18
N LEU A 188 5.43 2.21 1.67
CA LEU A 188 6.76 2.00 1.10
C LEU A 188 7.11 2.99 -0.02
N HIS A 189 6.22 3.13 -0.99
CA HIS A 189 6.43 3.98 -2.17
C HIS A 189 6.50 5.49 -1.87
N ASP A 190 5.69 5.99 -0.94
CA ASP A 190 5.56 7.43 -0.67
C ASP A 190 6.51 7.92 0.43
N SER A 191 6.71 7.10 1.47
CA SER A 191 7.43 7.53 2.68
C SER A 191 8.80 6.89 2.83
N ILE A 192 9.00 5.67 2.33
CA ILE A 192 10.23 4.91 2.56
C ILE A 192 11.20 5.06 1.37
N LEU A 193 10.79 4.68 0.16
CA LEU A 193 11.66 4.68 -1.03
C LEU A 193 12.31 6.03 -1.35
N PRO A 194 11.62 7.19 -1.27
CA PRO A 194 12.22 8.50 -1.58
C PRO A 194 13.37 8.90 -0.65
N ASN A 195 13.40 8.29 0.55
CA ASN A 195 14.31 8.61 1.63
C ASN A 195 15.48 7.61 1.76
N ILE A 196 15.44 6.50 1.01
CA ILE A 196 16.53 5.53 0.92
C ILE A 196 17.63 6.07 -0.02
N SER A 197 18.91 5.86 0.33
CA SER A 197 20.03 6.36 -0.49
C SER A 197 20.23 5.54 -1.76
N ASN A 198 20.05 4.21 -1.67
CA ASN A 198 20.06 3.28 -2.78
C ASN A 198 18.80 2.40 -2.78
N PRO A 199 17.69 2.85 -3.43
CA PRO A 199 16.41 2.13 -3.44
C PRO A 199 16.45 0.74 -4.07
N THR A 200 17.45 0.45 -4.92
CA THR A 200 17.62 -0.89 -5.54
C THR A 200 17.85 -2.00 -4.51
N LEU A 201 18.31 -1.68 -3.29
CA LEU A 201 18.43 -2.68 -2.22
C LEU A 201 17.08 -3.26 -1.76
N MET A 202 15.96 -2.65 -2.15
CA MET A 202 14.60 -3.13 -1.82
C MET A 202 14.03 -4.12 -2.82
N ILE A 203 14.76 -4.46 -3.88
CA ILE A 203 14.28 -5.36 -4.93
C ILE A 203 14.02 -6.76 -4.38
N ASP A 204 14.96 -7.33 -3.62
CA ASP A 204 14.81 -8.68 -3.08
C ASP A 204 13.59 -8.77 -2.15
N PHE A 205 13.40 -7.75 -1.32
CA PHE A 205 12.24 -7.64 -0.43
C PHE A 205 10.94 -7.53 -1.22
N LEU A 206 10.89 -6.68 -2.24
CA LEU A 206 9.71 -6.46 -3.06
C LEU A 206 9.37 -7.65 -3.95
N THR A 207 10.38 -8.34 -4.48
CA THR A 207 10.23 -9.56 -5.27
C THR A 207 9.69 -10.68 -4.39
N ALA A 208 10.26 -10.86 -3.19
CA ALA A 208 9.73 -11.80 -2.22
C ALA A 208 8.29 -11.46 -1.82
N ALA A 209 7.97 -10.18 -1.59
CA ALA A 209 6.61 -9.72 -1.30
C ALA A 209 5.64 -10.04 -2.45
N TYR A 210 6.12 -9.87 -3.68
CA TYR A 210 5.37 -10.13 -4.89
C TYR A 210 5.04 -11.61 -5.06
N ASP A 211 5.97 -12.50 -4.71
CA ASP A 211 5.80 -13.95 -4.86
C ASP A 211 4.90 -14.56 -3.78
N VAL A 212 4.54 -13.83 -2.71
CA VAL A 212 3.60 -14.31 -1.67
C VAL A 212 2.18 -14.53 -2.20
N GLY A 213 1.75 -13.74 -3.19
CA GLY A 213 0.39 -13.78 -3.74
C GLY A 213 -0.63 -12.91 -3.00
N GLY A 214 -1.79 -12.73 -3.65
CA GLY A 214 -2.95 -12.02 -3.10
C GLY A 214 -2.71 -10.54 -2.82
N ALA A 215 -3.26 -10.03 -1.71
CA ALA A 215 -3.22 -8.61 -1.39
C ALA A 215 -1.79 -8.05 -1.15
N ILE A 216 -0.83 -8.90 -0.81
CA ILE A 216 0.56 -8.49 -0.55
C ILE A 216 1.25 -8.17 -1.89
N SER A 217 1.09 -9.03 -2.89
CA SER A 217 1.65 -8.79 -4.24
C SER A 217 1.11 -7.53 -4.89
N LEU A 218 -0.19 -7.27 -4.71
CA LEU A 218 -0.84 -6.05 -5.22
C LEU A 218 -0.24 -4.78 -4.60
N LEU A 219 0.11 -4.81 -3.31
CA LEU A 219 0.76 -3.69 -2.62
C LEU A 219 2.23 -3.53 -3.03
N ALA A 220 2.94 -4.65 -3.18
CA ALA A 220 4.34 -4.68 -3.62
C ALA A 220 4.51 -4.10 -5.03
N LEU A 221 3.52 -4.27 -5.91
CA LEU A 221 3.54 -3.75 -7.28
C LEU A 221 3.83 -2.24 -7.35
N ASN A 222 3.33 -1.43 -6.38
CA ASN A 222 3.61 0.01 -6.41
C ASN A 222 5.07 0.33 -6.06
N GLY A 223 5.67 -0.44 -5.14
CA GLY A 223 7.10 -0.31 -4.83
C GLY A 223 7.95 -0.70 -6.04
N LEU A 224 7.60 -1.81 -6.72
CA LEU A 224 8.27 -2.22 -7.95
C LEU A 224 8.12 -1.18 -9.05
N PHE A 225 6.94 -0.57 -9.21
CA PHE A 225 6.71 0.51 -10.16
C PHE A 225 7.70 1.66 -9.97
N VAL A 226 7.84 2.15 -8.74
CA VAL A 226 8.77 3.23 -8.40
C VAL A 226 10.20 2.84 -8.75
N LEU A 227 10.63 1.61 -8.45
CA LEU A 227 11.98 1.15 -8.79
C LEU A 227 12.21 1.03 -10.30
N ILE A 228 11.22 0.53 -11.05
CA ILE A 228 11.31 0.41 -12.52
C ILE A 228 11.34 1.80 -13.17
N HIS A 229 10.43 2.70 -12.76
CA HIS A 229 10.25 4.00 -13.41
C HIS A 229 11.28 5.05 -12.99
N GLN A 230 11.59 5.16 -11.68
CA GLN A 230 12.47 6.21 -11.16
C GLN A 230 13.93 5.77 -11.04
N HIS A 231 14.18 4.46 -10.90
CA HIS A 231 15.53 3.91 -10.73
C HIS A 231 15.96 2.99 -11.87
N ASN A 232 15.21 2.99 -12.99
CA ASN A 232 15.52 2.25 -14.22
C ASN A 232 15.83 0.77 -13.97
N LEU A 233 15.14 0.17 -13.01
CA LEU A 233 15.30 -1.24 -12.73
C LEU A 233 14.70 -2.08 -13.85
N ASP A 234 15.49 -3.01 -14.37
CA ASP A 234 14.99 -4.06 -15.24
C ASP A 234 14.43 -5.22 -14.39
N TYR A 235 13.13 -5.45 -14.48
CA TYR A 235 12.46 -6.55 -13.79
C TYR A 235 11.97 -7.56 -14.84
N PRO A 236 12.69 -8.68 -15.04
CA PRO A 236 12.32 -9.67 -16.04
C PRO A 236 10.94 -10.25 -15.73
N ASP A 237 10.21 -10.59 -16.78
CA ASP A 237 8.86 -11.17 -16.69
C ASP A 237 7.81 -10.32 -15.96
N PHE A 238 8.05 -9.00 -15.82
CA PHE A 238 7.12 -8.05 -15.20
C PHE A 238 5.67 -8.25 -15.66
N TYR A 239 5.45 -8.30 -16.97
CA TYR A 239 4.10 -8.43 -17.53
C TYR A 239 3.50 -9.82 -17.37
N LYS A 240 4.30 -10.89 -17.32
CA LYS A 240 3.80 -12.24 -17.02
C LYS A 240 3.26 -12.29 -15.61
N LYS A 241 4.07 -11.77 -14.68
CA LYS A 241 3.70 -11.61 -13.28
C LYS A 241 2.44 -10.74 -13.10
N LEU A 242 2.38 -9.57 -13.77
CA LEU A 242 1.20 -8.71 -13.75
C LEU A 242 -0.06 -9.40 -14.30
N TYR A 243 0.10 -10.25 -15.33
CA TYR A 243 -0.98 -11.04 -15.91
C TYR A 243 -1.47 -12.11 -14.94
N SER A 244 -0.58 -12.81 -14.23
CA SER A 244 -0.94 -13.80 -13.20
C SER A 244 -1.70 -13.18 -12.02
N LEU A 245 -1.46 -11.90 -11.67
CA LEU A 245 -2.22 -11.20 -10.63
C LEU A 245 -3.69 -10.94 -10.97
N LEU A 246 -4.07 -11.04 -12.25
CA LEU A 246 -5.46 -10.93 -12.67
C LEU A 246 -6.20 -12.23 -12.38
N GLU A 247 -6.64 -12.36 -11.13
CA GLU A 247 -7.49 -13.44 -10.63
C GLU A 247 -8.88 -12.89 -10.26
N PRO A 248 -9.93 -13.74 -10.14
CA PRO A 248 -11.25 -13.30 -9.71
C PRO A 248 -11.26 -12.53 -8.38
N SER A 249 -10.33 -12.88 -7.49
CA SER A 249 -10.16 -12.26 -6.17
C SER A 249 -9.82 -10.77 -6.25
N VAL A 250 -9.21 -10.30 -7.34
CA VAL A 250 -8.70 -8.92 -7.50
C VAL A 250 -9.80 -7.87 -7.36
N PHE A 251 -11.03 -8.18 -7.78
CA PHE A 251 -12.16 -7.26 -7.69
C PHE A 251 -12.71 -7.09 -6.28
N HIS A 252 -12.36 -7.99 -5.36
CA HIS A 252 -12.84 -7.98 -3.98
C HIS A 252 -11.78 -7.46 -2.98
N VAL A 253 -10.55 -7.19 -3.44
CA VAL A 253 -9.49 -6.70 -2.57
C VAL A 253 -9.68 -5.20 -2.27
N LYS A 254 -9.42 -4.81 -1.01
CA LYS A 254 -9.45 -3.41 -0.55
C LYS A 254 -8.63 -2.45 -1.42
N TYR A 255 -7.52 -2.92 -1.99
CA TYR A 255 -6.56 -2.11 -2.75
C TYR A 255 -6.75 -2.17 -4.27
N ARG A 256 -7.93 -2.63 -4.76
CA ARG A 256 -8.20 -2.78 -6.20
C ARG A 256 -8.03 -1.48 -7.00
N ALA A 257 -8.47 -0.34 -6.45
CA ALA A 257 -8.38 0.96 -7.13
C ALA A 257 -6.92 1.30 -7.49
N ARG A 258 -6.03 1.15 -6.51
CA ARG A 258 -4.59 1.35 -6.67
C ARG A 258 -3.98 0.36 -7.67
N PHE A 259 -4.39 -0.90 -7.64
CA PHE A 259 -3.94 -1.89 -8.62
C PHE A 259 -4.37 -1.53 -10.05
N PHE A 260 -5.65 -1.24 -10.28
CA PHE A 260 -6.16 -0.91 -11.62
C PHE A 260 -5.62 0.43 -12.15
N HIS A 261 -5.36 1.39 -11.27
CA HIS A 261 -4.63 2.62 -11.63
C HIS A 261 -3.25 2.29 -12.20
N LEU A 262 -2.47 1.47 -11.48
CA LEU A 262 -1.13 1.05 -11.93
C LEU A 262 -1.21 0.18 -13.19
N ALA A 263 -2.13 -0.76 -13.26
CA ALA A 263 -2.33 -1.60 -14.45
C ALA A 263 -2.66 -0.76 -15.69
N ASN A 264 -3.49 0.27 -15.56
CA ASN A 264 -3.78 1.20 -16.66
C ASN A 264 -2.52 1.94 -17.13
N LEU A 265 -1.68 2.37 -16.18
CA LEU A 265 -0.41 3.05 -16.45
C LEU A 265 0.61 2.11 -17.11
N PHE A 266 0.69 0.85 -16.68
CA PHE A 266 1.59 -0.13 -17.30
C PHE A 266 1.17 -0.52 -18.71
N LEU A 267 -0.14 -0.60 -18.95
CA LEU A 267 -0.72 -0.95 -20.25
C LEU A 267 -0.95 0.27 -21.16
N SER A 268 -0.54 1.48 -20.76
CA SER A 268 -0.49 2.65 -21.64
C SER A 268 0.84 2.79 -22.37
N SER A 269 1.83 1.95 -22.06
CA SER A 269 3.12 1.96 -22.73
C SER A 269 2.98 1.69 -24.24
N THR A 270 3.65 2.50 -25.06
CA THR A 270 3.61 2.42 -26.52
C THR A 270 4.37 1.23 -27.09
N HIS A 271 5.29 0.65 -26.31
CA HIS A 271 6.19 -0.42 -26.76
C HIS A 271 5.63 -1.83 -26.50
N LEU A 272 4.34 -1.95 -26.17
CA LEU A 272 3.74 -3.24 -25.88
C LEU A 272 3.40 -4.01 -27.15
N PRO A 273 3.78 -5.29 -27.25
CA PRO A 273 3.40 -6.10 -28.38
C PRO A 273 1.90 -6.41 -28.33
N VAL A 274 1.30 -6.57 -29.52
CA VAL A 274 -0.16 -6.71 -29.66
C VAL A 274 -0.70 -7.96 -28.93
N TYR A 275 0.04 -9.08 -28.96
CA TYR A 275 -0.38 -10.31 -28.29
C TYR A 275 -0.57 -10.11 -26.78
N LEU A 276 0.26 -9.27 -26.17
CA LEU A 276 0.24 -9.01 -24.73
C LEU A 276 -1.03 -8.25 -24.36
N VAL A 277 -1.32 -7.17 -25.08
CA VAL A 277 -2.52 -6.36 -24.84
C VAL A 277 -3.78 -7.19 -25.07
N ALA A 278 -3.80 -8.04 -26.10
CA ALA A 278 -4.88 -8.96 -26.37
C ALA A 278 -5.08 -9.97 -25.22
N ALA A 279 -4.00 -10.53 -24.67
CA ALA A 279 -4.05 -11.42 -23.51
C ALA A 279 -4.69 -10.74 -22.31
N PHE A 280 -4.24 -9.52 -21.96
CA PHE A 280 -4.81 -8.73 -20.88
C PHE A 280 -6.29 -8.42 -21.10
N ALA A 281 -6.67 -7.99 -22.31
CA ALA A 281 -8.06 -7.71 -22.66
C ALA A 281 -8.94 -8.95 -22.50
N LYS A 282 -8.54 -10.09 -23.06
CA LYS A 282 -9.29 -11.35 -23.00
C LYS A 282 -9.40 -11.89 -21.56
N ARG A 283 -8.32 -11.86 -20.78
CA ARG A 283 -8.34 -12.27 -19.36
C ARG A 283 -9.28 -11.40 -18.54
N LEU A 284 -9.19 -10.07 -18.69
CA LEU A 284 -10.12 -9.15 -18.03
C LEU A 284 -11.58 -9.39 -18.44
N SER A 285 -11.84 -9.65 -19.72
CA SER A 285 -13.18 -10.00 -20.21
C SER A 285 -13.71 -11.29 -19.60
N ARG A 286 -12.88 -12.33 -19.44
CA ARG A 286 -13.27 -13.58 -18.77
C ARG A 286 -13.60 -13.35 -17.30
N LEU A 287 -12.73 -12.64 -16.58
CA LEU A 287 -12.90 -12.30 -15.17
C LEU A 287 -14.11 -11.40 -14.92
N ALA A 288 -14.45 -10.54 -15.89
CA ALA A 288 -15.62 -9.66 -15.83
C ALA A 288 -16.93 -10.44 -15.64
N LEU A 289 -17.04 -11.67 -16.15
CA LEU A 289 -18.27 -12.46 -16.00
C LEU A 289 -18.63 -12.79 -14.54
N THR A 290 -17.64 -12.83 -13.65
CA THR A 290 -17.83 -13.08 -12.22
C THR A 290 -17.71 -11.81 -11.37
N ALA A 291 -17.45 -10.66 -11.99
CA ALA A 291 -17.16 -9.43 -11.29
C ALA A 291 -18.45 -8.72 -10.80
N PRO A 292 -18.40 -8.00 -9.66
CA PRO A 292 -19.52 -7.20 -9.21
C PRO A 292 -19.78 -5.99 -10.14
N PRO A 293 -21.00 -5.43 -10.19
CA PRO A 293 -21.34 -4.31 -11.09
C PRO A 293 -20.43 -3.09 -10.95
N ALA A 294 -20.05 -2.75 -9.71
CA ALA A 294 -19.15 -1.63 -9.45
C ALA A 294 -17.75 -1.83 -10.09
N ALA A 295 -17.25 -3.08 -10.13
CA ALA A 295 -16.00 -3.39 -10.82
C ALA A 295 -16.20 -3.43 -12.34
N LEU A 296 -17.32 -3.96 -12.83
CA LEU A 296 -17.65 -4.00 -14.26
C LEU A 296 -17.66 -2.61 -14.90
N LEU A 297 -18.21 -1.61 -14.20
CA LEU A 297 -18.24 -0.23 -14.68
C LEU A 297 -16.83 0.36 -14.91
N MET A 298 -15.81 -0.12 -14.19
CA MET A 298 -14.40 0.25 -14.42
C MET A 298 -13.75 -0.63 -15.48
N VAL A 299 -13.96 -1.95 -15.44
CA VAL A 299 -13.29 -2.93 -16.31
C VAL A 299 -13.72 -2.79 -17.77
N LEU A 300 -14.98 -2.48 -18.04
CA LEU A 300 -15.49 -2.35 -19.40
C LEU A 300 -14.83 -1.17 -20.16
N PRO A 301 -14.83 0.08 -19.64
CA PRO A 301 -14.03 1.16 -20.22
C PRO A 301 -12.54 0.86 -20.29
N PHE A 302 -11.98 0.16 -19.29
CA PHE A 302 -10.57 -0.24 -19.31
C PHE A 302 -10.26 -1.11 -20.53
N ILE A 303 -11.06 -2.15 -20.80
CA ILE A 303 -10.88 -3.03 -21.97
C ILE A 303 -11.07 -2.24 -23.27
N CYS A 304 -12.07 -1.36 -23.34
CA CYS A 304 -12.27 -0.48 -24.49
C CYS A 304 -11.06 0.44 -24.72
N ASN A 305 -10.47 1.01 -23.67
CA ASN A 305 -9.25 1.83 -23.77
C ASN A 305 -8.05 1.02 -24.28
N LEU A 306 -7.86 -0.23 -23.84
CA LEU A 306 -6.81 -1.10 -24.39
C LEU A 306 -6.96 -1.29 -25.91
N ILE A 307 -8.19 -1.55 -26.38
CA ILE A 307 -8.48 -1.75 -27.80
C ILE A 307 -8.37 -0.43 -28.60
N ARG A 308 -8.70 0.71 -27.98
CA ARG A 308 -8.48 2.04 -28.57
C ARG A 308 -7.00 2.31 -28.80
N ARG A 309 -6.15 2.04 -27.79
CA ARG A 309 -4.69 2.20 -27.84
C ARG A 309 -4.03 1.27 -28.86
N HIS A 310 -4.54 0.05 -28.99
CA HIS A 310 -4.00 -0.98 -29.90
C HIS A 310 -5.06 -1.44 -30.91
N PRO A 311 -5.25 -0.72 -32.05
CA PRO A 311 -6.26 -1.05 -33.06
C PRO A 311 -6.14 -2.46 -33.64
N ALA A 312 -4.96 -3.08 -33.61
CA ALA A 312 -4.77 -4.47 -34.03
C ALA A 312 -5.58 -5.47 -33.17
N CYS A 313 -5.90 -5.12 -31.92
CA CYS A 313 -6.76 -5.94 -31.06
C CYS A 313 -8.24 -5.90 -31.46
N ARG A 314 -8.65 -5.07 -32.44
CA ARG A 314 -10.04 -5.04 -32.94
C ARG A 314 -10.47 -6.36 -33.58
N VAL A 315 -9.51 -7.20 -33.98
CA VAL A 315 -9.76 -8.58 -34.43
C VAL A 315 -10.52 -9.41 -33.39
N LEU A 316 -10.39 -9.08 -32.10
CA LEU A 316 -11.09 -9.74 -31.01
C LEU A 316 -12.58 -9.40 -30.94
N ILE A 317 -12.99 -8.30 -31.57
CA ILE A 317 -14.39 -7.84 -31.65
C ILE A 317 -15.00 -8.27 -32.98
N HIS A 318 -14.27 -8.06 -34.08
CA HIS A 318 -14.77 -8.30 -35.42
C HIS A 318 -13.73 -9.08 -36.24
N ARG A 319 -14.05 -10.35 -36.52
CA ARG A 319 -13.27 -11.21 -37.41
C ARG A 319 -14.07 -11.52 -38.67
N PRO A 320 -13.73 -10.93 -39.83
CA PRO A 320 -14.47 -11.16 -41.07
C PRO A 320 -14.33 -12.59 -41.61
N SER A 321 -13.24 -13.29 -41.26
CA SER A 321 -12.97 -14.68 -41.69
C SER A 321 -13.65 -15.75 -40.83
N ALA A 322 -14.32 -15.36 -39.73
CA ALA A 322 -14.87 -16.31 -38.75
C ALA A 322 -16.10 -17.10 -39.24
N ALA A 323 -16.69 -16.71 -40.37
CA ALA A 323 -17.88 -17.40 -40.91
C ALA A 323 -17.59 -18.83 -41.38
N ASP A 324 -16.33 -19.12 -41.72
CA ASP A 324 -15.89 -20.41 -42.29
C ASP A 324 -15.05 -21.25 -41.31
N GLU A 325 -14.80 -20.76 -40.09
CA GLU A 325 -13.96 -21.40 -39.07
C GLU A 325 -14.79 -22.21 -38.05
N VAL A 326 -14.20 -23.28 -37.51
CA VAL A 326 -14.81 -24.07 -36.43
C VAL A 326 -14.86 -23.22 -35.16
N CYS A 327 -16.03 -23.17 -34.51
CA CYS A 327 -16.33 -22.30 -33.37
C CYS A 327 -15.80 -22.85 -32.04
N ASP A 328 -14.50 -23.14 -31.95
CA ASP A 328 -13.83 -23.49 -30.70
C ASP A 328 -12.92 -22.34 -30.27
N ASP A 329 -13.03 -21.89 -29.01
CA ASP A 329 -12.22 -20.81 -28.46
C ASP A 329 -10.82 -21.37 -28.05
N PRO A 330 -9.72 -20.97 -28.72
CA PRO A 330 -8.39 -21.49 -28.42
C PRO A 330 -7.76 -20.89 -27.15
N TYR A 331 -8.41 -19.90 -26.52
CA TYR A 331 -7.84 -19.18 -25.39
C TYR A 331 -7.67 -20.05 -24.14
N LEU A 332 -6.46 -20.04 -23.56
CA LEU A 332 -6.11 -20.77 -22.34
C LEU A 332 -6.10 -19.83 -21.13
N MET A 333 -7.08 -19.97 -20.24
CA MET A 333 -7.22 -19.10 -19.06
C MET A 333 -6.18 -19.39 -17.96
N GLU A 334 -5.79 -20.66 -17.79
CA GLU A 334 -4.84 -21.09 -16.75
C GLU A 334 -3.38 -20.82 -17.13
N GLU A 335 -3.12 -20.39 -18.36
CA GLU A 335 -1.78 -20.07 -18.81
C GLU A 335 -1.28 -18.80 -18.12
N GLU A 336 -0.03 -18.82 -17.63
CA GLU A 336 0.60 -17.68 -16.95
C GLU A 336 1.37 -16.80 -17.93
N ASP A 337 1.88 -17.37 -19.04
CA ASP A 337 2.56 -16.60 -20.06
C ASP A 337 1.56 -15.99 -21.06
N PRO A 338 1.41 -14.65 -21.10
CA PRO A 338 0.50 -14.00 -22.04
C PRO A 338 0.85 -14.25 -23.51
N SER A 339 2.08 -14.68 -23.83
CA SER A 339 2.46 -15.06 -25.19
C SER A 339 1.91 -16.42 -25.64
N GLN A 340 1.58 -17.31 -24.70
CA GLN A 340 1.12 -18.69 -24.97
C GLN A 340 -0.39 -18.89 -24.76
N CYS A 341 -1.11 -17.86 -24.30
CA CYS A 341 -2.54 -17.97 -24.02
C CYS A 341 -3.45 -17.98 -25.26
N HIS A 342 -2.91 -17.81 -26.47
CA HIS A 342 -3.66 -17.75 -27.75
C HIS A 342 -4.80 -16.72 -27.81
N ALA A 343 -4.70 -15.62 -27.05
CA ALA A 343 -5.77 -14.62 -26.97
C ALA A 343 -6.13 -13.95 -28.31
N LEU A 344 -5.17 -13.72 -29.21
CA LEU A 344 -5.42 -13.13 -30.54
C LEU A 344 -6.23 -14.02 -31.46
N GLU A 345 -6.13 -15.35 -31.27
CA GLU A 345 -6.86 -16.35 -32.03
C GLU A 345 -8.30 -16.52 -31.52
N SER A 346 -8.63 -15.89 -30.38
CA SER A 346 -9.93 -15.87 -29.73
C SER A 346 -10.79 -14.63 -30.08
N SER A 347 -12.01 -14.56 -29.54
CA SER A 347 -12.94 -13.41 -29.59
C SER A 347 -13.49 -13.05 -28.21
N LEU A 348 -14.04 -11.84 -28.03
CA LEU A 348 -14.55 -11.30 -26.75
C LEU A 348 -16.06 -11.55 -26.55
N TRP A 349 -16.48 -12.81 -26.59
CA TRP A 349 -17.87 -13.21 -26.36
C TRP A 349 -18.42 -12.82 -24.98
N GLU A 350 -17.52 -12.63 -24.01
CA GLU A 350 -17.86 -12.23 -22.64
C GLU A 350 -18.47 -10.84 -22.61
N LEU A 351 -17.93 -9.92 -23.42
CA LEU A 351 -18.46 -8.56 -23.51
C LEU A 351 -19.86 -8.55 -24.15
N GLN A 352 -20.07 -9.38 -25.17
CA GLN A 352 -21.40 -9.54 -25.77
C GLN A 352 -22.41 -10.10 -24.76
N THR A 353 -21.99 -11.03 -23.92
CA THR A 353 -22.83 -11.58 -22.84
C THR A 353 -23.21 -10.48 -21.84
N LEU A 354 -22.26 -9.63 -21.45
CA LEU A 354 -22.48 -8.51 -20.52
C LEU A 354 -23.38 -7.40 -21.08
N GLN A 355 -23.65 -7.35 -22.39
CA GLN A 355 -24.65 -6.43 -22.96
C GLN A 355 -26.08 -6.73 -22.48
N LYS A 356 -26.34 -7.93 -21.95
CA LYS A 356 -27.63 -8.34 -21.36
C LYS A 356 -27.56 -8.42 -19.83
N HIS A 357 -26.71 -7.59 -19.21
CA HIS A 357 -26.57 -7.53 -17.76
C HIS A 357 -27.80 -6.88 -17.09
N TYR A 358 -28.14 -7.32 -15.86
CA TYR A 358 -29.30 -6.82 -15.13
C TYR A 358 -29.20 -5.32 -14.78
N HIS A 359 -28.00 -4.83 -14.54
CA HIS A 359 -27.74 -3.41 -14.27
C HIS A 359 -27.66 -2.61 -15.58
N PRO A 360 -28.51 -1.60 -15.79
CA PRO A 360 -28.61 -0.90 -17.08
C PRO A 360 -27.32 -0.19 -17.48
N ASP A 361 -26.59 0.42 -16.56
CA ASP A 361 -25.36 1.13 -16.93
C ASP A 361 -24.20 0.21 -17.28
N VAL A 362 -24.18 -1.02 -16.72
CA VAL A 362 -23.21 -2.04 -17.11
C VAL A 362 -23.53 -2.53 -18.52
N ALA A 363 -24.80 -2.78 -18.83
CA ALA A 363 -25.24 -3.14 -20.17
C ALA A 363 -24.88 -2.03 -21.19
N LYS A 364 -25.13 -0.76 -20.86
CA LYS A 364 -24.74 0.38 -21.71
C LYS A 364 -23.22 0.47 -21.92
N ALA A 365 -22.43 0.30 -20.85
CA ALA A 365 -20.98 0.30 -20.93
C ALA A 365 -20.45 -0.84 -21.82
N ALA A 366 -21.04 -2.04 -21.70
CA ALA A 366 -20.69 -3.18 -22.56
C ALA A 366 -21.10 -2.95 -24.03
N MET A 367 -22.21 -2.25 -24.28
CA MET A 367 -22.64 -1.88 -25.64
C MET A 367 -21.76 -0.80 -26.30
N ALA A 368 -20.89 -0.13 -25.54
CA ALA A 368 -19.98 0.89 -26.11
C ALA A 368 -19.08 0.30 -27.20
N ILE A 369 -18.73 -0.98 -27.10
CA ILE A 369 -17.88 -1.70 -28.06
C ILE A 369 -18.54 -1.90 -29.44
N ASN A 370 -19.89 -1.86 -29.49
CA ASN A 370 -20.64 -1.99 -30.75
C ASN A 370 -20.65 -0.68 -31.56
N LYS A 371 -20.29 0.44 -30.93
CA LYS A 371 -20.19 1.75 -31.58
C LYS A 371 -18.75 1.95 -32.06
N PRO A 372 -18.53 2.76 -33.10
CA PRO A 372 -17.17 3.13 -33.50
C PRO A 372 -16.47 3.81 -32.32
N LEU A 373 -15.42 3.16 -31.81
CA LEU A 373 -14.64 3.70 -30.69
C LEU A 373 -13.91 4.96 -31.17
N SER A 374 -14.19 6.08 -30.52
CA SER A 374 -13.46 7.34 -30.70
C SER A 374 -11.98 7.18 -30.33
N GLN A 375 -11.13 8.08 -30.85
CA GLN A 375 -9.72 8.15 -30.44
C GLN A 375 -9.54 8.64 -28.99
N GLN A 376 -10.49 9.43 -28.46
CA GLN A 376 -10.44 9.88 -27.08
C GLN A 376 -10.72 8.72 -26.11
N GLU A 377 -9.86 8.59 -25.09
CA GLU A 377 -10.00 7.61 -24.02
C GLU A 377 -11.05 8.05 -23.00
N ASP A 378 -11.71 7.06 -22.41
CA ASP A 378 -12.59 7.28 -21.27
C ASP A 378 -11.74 7.40 -20.00
N ASP A 379 -11.96 8.43 -19.18
CA ASP A 379 -11.32 8.52 -17.88
C ASP A 379 -11.95 7.51 -16.91
N ILE A 380 -11.11 6.63 -16.37
CA ILE A 380 -11.53 5.59 -15.42
C ILE A 380 -11.32 6.00 -13.97
N SER A 381 -10.67 7.14 -13.70
CA SER A 381 -10.20 7.52 -12.37
C SER A 381 -11.34 7.60 -11.35
N GLU A 382 -12.47 8.21 -11.72
CA GLU A 382 -13.67 8.29 -10.88
C GLU A 382 -14.36 6.94 -10.65
N LEU A 383 -14.08 5.94 -11.49
CA LEU A 383 -14.69 4.61 -11.44
C LEU A 383 -13.88 3.62 -10.58
N LEU A 384 -12.60 3.91 -10.33
CA LEU A 384 -11.70 3.03 -9.59
C LEU A 384 -12.17 2.78 -8.15
N GLU A 385 -12.68 3.83 -7.49
CA GLU A 385 -13.09 3.80 -6.08
C GLU A 385 -14.58 3.48 -5.90
N LEU A 386 -15.34 3.42 -6.99
CA LEU A 386 -16.79 3.26 -6.96
C LEU A 386 -17.21 2.03 -6.14
N SER A 387 -17.94 2.24 -5.05
CA SER A 387 -18.44 1.17 -4.20
C SER A 387 -19.89 0.78 -4.55
N THR A 388 -20.30 -0.43 -4.15
CA THR A 388 -21.70 -0.85 -4.29
C THR A 388 -22.65 0.07 -3.53
N TYR A 389 -22.20 0.63 -2.39
CA TYR A 389 -22.98 1.60 -1.61
C TYR A 389 -23.22 2.89 -2.40
N GLU A 390 -22.17 3.45 -3.00
CA GLU A 390 -22.30 4.67 -3.81
C GLU A 390 -23.15 4.45 -5.05
N LEU A 391 -23.06 3.28 -5.67
CA LEU A 391 -23.91 2.90 -6.81
C LEU A 391 -25.38 2.90 -6.40
N MET A 392 -25.71 2.26 -5.27
CA MET A 392 -27.06 2.29 -4.71
C MET A 392 -27.51 3.72 -4.35
N GLU A 393 -26.63 4.54 -3.77
CA GLU A 393 -26.94 5.91 -3.41
C GLU A 393 -27.22 6.79 -4.65
N ARG A 394 -26.48 6.58 -5.74
CA ARG A 394 -26.73 7.25 -7.03
C ARG A 394 -28.12 6.89 -7.57
N ASP A 395 -28.49 5.62 -7.52
CA ASP A 395 -29.81 5.16 -7.95
C ASP A 395 -30.94 5.73 -7.09
N LEU A 396 -30.74 5.84 -5.77
CA LEU A 396 -31.72 6.44 -4.85
C LEU A 396 -31.89 7.96 -5.06
N LYS A 397 -30.81 8.66 -5.45
CA LYS A 397 -30.84 10.11 -5.72
C LYS A 397 -31.40 10.44 -7.09
N HIS A 398 -31.39 9.50 -8.04
CA HIS A 398 -32.00 9.71 -9.34
C HIS A 398 -33.49 10.01 -9.16
N LYS A 399 -33.91 11.20 -9.63
CA LYS A 399 -35.33 11.61 -9.58
C LYS A 399 -36.15 10.55 -10.31
N GLN A 400 -36.95 9.81 -9.56
CA GLN A 400 -37.87 8.83 -10.11
C GLN A 400 -38.75 9.52 -11.17
N SER A 401 -38.91 8.85 -12.31
CA SER A 401 -40.03 9.10 -13.20
C SER A 401 -41.31 9.14 -12.36
N LYS A 402 -42.16 10.15 -12.55
CA LYS A 402 -43.42 10.31 -11.79
C LYS A 402 -44.36 9.10 -11.88
N THR A 403 -44.14 8.21 -12.85
CA THR A 403 -44.90 6.99 -13.06
C THR A 403 -43.96 5.81 -13.25
N VAL A 404 -44.03 4.85 -12.33
CA VAL A 404 -43.38 3.54 -12.44
C VAL A 404 -44.36 2.59 -13.13
N PRO A 405 -43.99 1.94 -14.26
CA PRO A 405 -44.87 0.97 -14.90
C PRO A 405 -45.09 -0.24 -13.98
N LEU A 406 -46.32 -0.72 -13.92
CA LEU A 406 -46.70 -1.92 -13.17
C LEU A 406 -46.96 -3.08 -14.13
N GLU A 407 -46.72 -4.30 -13.66
CA GLU A 407 -47.02 -5.52 -14.40
C GLU A 407 -48.53 -5.64 -14.65
N PHE A 408 -48.93 -5.90 -15.90
CA PHE A 408 -50.36 -6.03 -16.26
C PHE A 408 -50.92 -7.36 -15.78
N ASP A 409 -50.12 -8.43 -15.84
CA ASP A 409 -50.54 -9.78 -15.48
C ASP A 409 -50.37 -10.01 -13.96
N PRO A 410 -51.47 -10.17 -13.19
CA PRO A 410 -51.37 -10.38 -11.75
C PRO A 410 -50.88 -11.80 -11.43
N ALA A 411 -49.91 -11.91 -10.53
CA ALA A 411 -49.39 -13.19 -10.05
C ALA A 411 -50.39 -13.89 -9.09
N THR A 412 -51.42 -14.52 -9.65
CA THR A 412 -52.53 -15.14 -8.89
C THR A 412 -52.14 -16.37 -8.06
N GLN A 413 -51.00 -17.00 -8.36
CA GLN A 413 -50.57 -18.28 -7.78
C GLN A 413 -49.42 -18.18 -6.77
N LEU A 414 -48.79 -17.00 -6.62
CA LEU A 414 -47.53 -16.85 -5.88
C LEU A 414 -47.65 -17.13 -4.37
N LEU A 415 -48.88 -17.04 -3.83
CA LEU A 415 -49.20 -17.19 -2.40
C LEU A 415 -50.36 -18.18 -2.16
N GLN A 416 -50.67 -19.04 -3.13
CA GLN A 416 -51.64 -20.10 -2.93
C GLN A 416 -50.97 -21.24 -2.13
N GLY A 417 -51.39 -21.43 -0.87
CA GLY A 417 -51.03 -22.63 -0.13
C GLY A 417 -51.49 -23.88 -0.90
N SER A 418 -50.80 -25.01 -0.71
CA SER A 418 -51.00 -26.29 -1.43
C SER A 418 -52.35 -26.99 -1.21
N GLY A 419 -53.41 -26.22 -0.91
CA GLY A 419 -54.76 -26.70 -0.62
C GLY A 419 -55.88 -25.88 -1.28
N GLY A 420 -55.59 -25.01 -2.25
CA GLY A 420 -56.60 -24.41 -3.14
C GLY A 420 -57.65 -23.49 -2.49
N VAL A 421 -57.56 -23.19 -1.19
CA VAL A 421 -58.50 -22.31 -0.49
C VAL A 421 -57.71 -21.32 0.36
N GLY A 422 -57.56 -20.10 -0.16
CA GLY A 422 -56.99 -18.95 0.54
C GLY A 422 -55.71 -18.41 -0.09
N VAL A 423 -55.79 -17.18 -0.60
CA VAL A 423 -54.61 -16.38 -0.97
C VAL A 423 -53.98 -15.87 0.33
N LEU A 424 -52.82 -16.41 0.71
CA LEU A 424 -52.04 -15.91 1.85
C LEU A 424 -51.35 -14.58 1.47
N GLY A 425 -52.05 -13.45 1.51
CA GLY A 425 -51.39 -12.18 1.15
C GLY A 425 -52.24 -10.91 1.06
N LEU A 426 -53.53 -10.96 1.42
CA LEU A 426 -54.42 -9.79 1.32
C LEU A 426 -54.08 -8.61 2.25
N ASN A 427 -53.05 -8.72 3.10
CA ASN A 427 -52.73 -7.71 4.13
C ASN A 427 -51.34 -7.05 3.98
N PHE A 428 -50.76 -7.00 2.78
CA PHE A 428 -49.52 -6.22 2.54
C PHE A 428 -49.74 -4.95 1.69
N SER A 429 -50.92 -4.33 1.79
CA SER A 429 -51.08 -2.92 1.43
C SER A 429 -51.21 -2.11 2.71
N LEU A 430 -50.25 -1.22 2.96
CA LEU A 430 -50.42 -0.12 3.91
C LEU A 430 -51.41 0.87 3.27
N GLU A 431 -52.56 1.07 3.91
CA GLU A 431 -53.35 2.30 3.77
C GLU A 431 -52.55 3.51 4.28
#